data_AF-A0AAV1BJ19-F1
#
_entry.id   AF-A0AAV1BJ19-F1
#
_cell.length_a   1.000
_cell.length_b   1.000
_cell.length_c   1.000
_cell.angle_alpha   90.00
_cell.angle_beta   90.00
_cell.angle_gamma   90.00
#
_symmetry.space_group_name_H-M   'P 1'
#
loop_
_entity.id
_entity.type
_entity.pdbx_description
1 polymer ?
#
loop_
_entity_poly.entity_id
_entity_poly.type
_entity_poly.pdbx_seq_one_letter_code
_entity_poly.pdbx_strand_id
1 'polypeptide(L)'
;MQDHNIDLGTNGAIVDGALANMVLDLRVQPSGSMSNGFKLRFGLLSALDQCFLVIDEAEWHNNTELEEEIRPVLELEVFIQAWISDVEYDFWQNATDPLGCEDVGRSLLGLSMRSNGLPPPLDQMEIDISGNPGRNVLRQGYVEAIGSTMWLGDLLWERVGADRLSKNSLLESHGFKVHELGKILKVITSKNIFLIIQP
;
A
#
# COMPACT_ATOMS: atom_id res chain seq x y z
N MET A 1 9.86 -3.17 13.23
CA MET A 1 10.33 -2.10 12.32
C MET A 1 9.23 -1.99 11.29
N GLN A 2 8.52 -0.87 11.27
CA GLN A 2 7.50 -0.59 10.26
C GLN A 2 8.21 0.15 9.15
N ASP A 3 8.16 -0.40 7.94
CA ASP A 3 8.76 0.21 6.77
C ASP A 3 7.62 0.93 6.03
N HIS A 4 7.82 2.20 5.69
CA HIS A 4 6.82 2.96 4.96
C HIS A 4 7.20 2.95 3.48
N ASN A 5 6.36 2.38 2.63
CA ASN A 5 6.61 2.34 1.20
C ASN A 5 5.80 3.44 0.52
N ILE A 6 6.50 4.35 -0.15
CA ILE A 6 5.94 5.44 -0.94
C ILE A 6 6.28 5.18 -2.40
N ASP A 7 5.28 4.98 -3.25
CA ASP A 7 5.46 4.80 -4.70
C ASP A 7 5.30 6.15 -5.42
N LEU A 8 6.37 6.57 -6.09
CA LEU A 8 6.54 7.91 -6.65
C LEU A 8 6.89 7.83 -8.13
N GLY A 9 5.92 7.80 -9.04
CA GLY A 9 6.21 8.15 -10.45
C GLY A 9 6.72 9.60 -10.54
N THR A 10 7.58 9.99 -11.50
CA THR A 10 7.52 11.32 -12.15
C THR A 10 8.18 11.23 -13.53
N ASN A 11 7.71 12.05 -14.46
CA ASN A 11 8.60 12.90 -15.25
C ASN A 11 8.13 14.36 -15.05
N GLY A 12 9.02 15.25 -14.58
CA GLY A 12 8.84 16.71 -14.75
C GLY A 12 8.13 17.54 -13.65
N ALA A 13 8.01 17.07 -12.40
CA ALA A 13 7.40 17.86 -11.33
C ALA A 13 8.33 18.99 -10.80
N ILE A 14 7.79 20.19 -10.63
CA ILE A 14 8.37 21.26 -9.81
C ILE A 14 7.89 21.01 -8.38
N VAL A 15 8.78 20.99 -7.41
CA VAL A 15 8.45 20.65 -6.02
C VAL A 15 9.15 21.56 -5.04
N ASP A 16 8.50 21.79 -3.90
CA ASP A 16 9.00 22.62 -2.81
C ASP A 16 9.04 21.83 -1.51
N GLY A 17 9.91 22.22 -0.58
CA GLY A 17 10.11 21.54 0.72
C GLY A 17 11.30 20.56 0.77
N ALA A 18 11.87 20.40 1.97
CA ALA A 18 13.13 19.68 2.17
C ALA A 18 13.06 18.19 1.81
N LEU A 19 12.00 17.49 2.23
CA LEU A 19 11.82 16.07 1.92
C LEU A 19 11.61 15.86 0.41
N ALA A 20 10.78 16.68 -0.23
CA ALA A 20 10.53 16.58 -1.66
C ALA A 20 11.81 16.82 -2.49
N ASN A 21 12.59 17.84 -2.14
CA ASN A 21 13.90 18.10 -2.76
C ASN A 21 14.87 16.93 -2.54
N MET A 22 14.90 16.38 -1.32
CA MET A 22 15.73 15.21 -1.02
C MET A 22 15.28 13.99 -1.84
N VAL A 23 13.99 13.77 -2.04
CA VAL A 23 13.47 12.70 -2.90
C VAL A 23 13.91 12.88 -4.35
N LEU A 24 13.93 14.12 -4.87
CA LEU A 24 14.49 14.41 -6.18
C LEU A 24 15.98 14.10 -6.25
N ASP A 25 16.75 14.47 -5.22
CA ASP A 25 18.18 14.14 -5.12
C ASP A 25 18.40 12.63 -5.01
N LEU A 26 17.54 11.90 -4.30
CA LEU A 26 17.63 10.45 -4.13
C LEU A 26 17.38 9.66 -5.42
N ARG A 27 16.68 10.26 -6.39
CA ARG A 27 16.61 9.70 -7.75
C ARG A 27 17.99 9.61 -8.40
N VAL A 28 18.88 10.54 -8.05
CA VAL A 28 20.27 10.57 -8.52
C VAL A 28 21.16 9.70 -7.62
N GLN A 29 20.85 9.61 -6.31
CA GLN A 29 21.58 8.80 -5.34
C GLN A 29 20.65 7.90 -4.51
N PRO A 30 20.73 6.56 -4.61
CA PRO A 30 19.66 5.66 -4.18
C PRO A 30 19.40 5.56 -2.66
N SER A 31 20.10 6.32 -1.81
CA SER A 31 19.92 6.27 -0.36
C SER A 31 20.37 7.55 0.34
N GLY A 32 19.68 7.91 1.42
CA GLY A 32 20.01 9.08 2.26
C GLY A 32 19.43 8.95 3.66
N SER A 33 19.94 9.74 4.59
CA SER A 33 19.45 9.80 5.97
C SER A 33 19.03 11.21 6.29
N MET A 34 17.90 11.35 6.98
CA MET A 34 17.42 12.64 7.47
C MET A 34 17.75 12.82 8.96
N SER A 35 17.85 14.07 9.40
CA SER A 35 18.16 14.43 10.79
C SER A 35 17.04 14.15 11.79
N ASN A 36 15.82 13.92 11.32
CA ASN A 36 14.61 13.62 12.10
C ASN A 36 14.37 12.10 12.29
N GLY A 37 15.37 11.26 12.07
CA GLY A 37 15.28 9.83 12.39
C GLY A 37 14.70 8.95 11.26
N PHE A 38 14.45 9.50 10.07
CA PHE A 38 14.06 8.70 8.89
C PHE A 38 15.27 8.31 8.04
N LYS A 39 15.27 7.07 7.56
CA LYS A 39 16.18 6.58 6.52
C LYS A 39 15.41 6.43 5.23
N LEU A 40 15.96 6.95 4.15
CA LEU A 40 15.32 6.95 2.85
C LEU A 40 16.09 6.06 1.89
N ARG A 41 15.37 5.21 1.16
CA ARG A 41 15.91 4.36 0.09
C ARG A 41 15.08 4.59 -1.15
N PHE A 42 15.73 4.90 -2.27
CA PHE A 42 15.06 5.07 -3.55
C PHE A 42 15.40 3.89 -4.47
N GLY A 43 14.40 3.42 -5.21
CA GLY A 43 14.55 2.34 -6.18
C GLY A 43 13.76 2.59 -7.45
N LEU A 44 14.23 1.97 -8.53
CA LEU A 44 13.61 2.02 -9.85
C LEU A 44 13.39 0.59 -10.35
N LEU A 45 12.16 0.30 -10.78
CA LEU A 45 11.80 -0.92 -11.49
C LEU A 45 11.40 -0.53 -12.90
N SER A 46 12.40 -0.27 -13.77
CA SER A 46 12.17 0.23 -15.13
C SER A 46 11.29 -0.71 -15.98
N ALA A 47 11.40 -2.02 -15.75
CA ALA A 47 10.55 -3.01 -16.44
C ALA A 47 9.06 -2.82 -16.14
N LEU A 48 8.73 -2.26 -14.98
CA LEU A 48 7.36 -2.01 -14.52
C LEU A 48 6.98 -0.53 -14.57
N ASP A 49 7.85 0.36 -15.06
CA ASP A 49 7.62 1.81 -15.06
C ASP A 49 7.28 2.37 -13.65
N GLN A 50 7.98 1.86 -12.64
CA GLN A 50 7.81 2.24 -11.24
C GLN A 50 9.10 2.81 -10.67
N CYS A 51 8.96 3.83 -9.84
CA CYS A 51 10.00 4.26 -8.92
C CYS A 51 9.40 4.41 -7.54
N PHE A 52 10.10 3.92 -6.53
CA PHE A 52 9.62 3.86 -5.17
C PHE A 52 10.64 4.47 -4.22
N LEU A 53 10.13 4.98 -3.11
CA LEU A 53 10.84 5.51 -1.98
C LEU A 53 10.40 4.71 -0.76
N VAL A 54 11.35 4.07 -0.08
CA VAL A 54 11.12 3.45 1.21
C VAL A 54 11.61 4.41 2.29
N ILE A 55 10.76 4.65 3.28
CA ILE A 55 11.06 5.43 4.46
C ILE A 55 11.06 4.48 5.65
N ASP A 56 12.25 4.22 6.20
CA ASP A 56 12.40 3.43 7.42
C ASP A 56 12.49 4.38 8.62
N GLU A 57 11.63 4.15 9.62
CA GLU A 57 11.70 4.84 10.90
C GLU A 57 12.82 4.25 11.77
N ALA A 58 13.86 5.04 12.05
CA ALA A 58 14.89 4.66 13.01
C ALA A 58 14.44 4.88 14.46
N GLU A 59 13.46 5.76 14.67
CA GLU A 59 12.77 6.05 15.92
C GLU A 59 11.25 5.99 15.66
N TRP A 60 10.47 5.55 16.65
CA TRP A 60 9.02 5.42 16.49
C TRP A 60 8.36 6.79 16.42
N HIS A 61 7.58 7.03 15.36
CA HIS A 61 6.71 8.19 15.22
C HIS A 61 5.24 7.73 15.19
N ASN A 62 4.33 8.62 15.56
CA ASN A 62 2.91 8.35 15.33
C ASN A 62 2.50 8.70 13.88
N ASN A 63 1.42 8.09 13.37
CA ASN A 63 0.99 8.30 11.99
C ASN A 63 0.67 9.76 11.63
N THR A 64 0.37 10.62 12.61
CA THR A 64 0.12 12.05 12.37
C THR A 64 1.42 12.79 12.10
N GLU A 65 2.44 12.58 12.93
CA GLU A 65 3.79 13.13 12.74
C GLU A 65 4.39 12.65 11.42
N LEU A 66 4.25 11.36 11.12
CA LEU A 66 4.67 10.81 9.84
C LEU A 66 3.95 11.50 8.67
N GLU A 67 2.62 11.65 8.73
CA GLU A 67 1.84 12.30 7.66
C GLU A 67 2.25 13.76 7.44
N GLU A 68 2.56 14.50 8.50
CA GLU A 68 3.09 15.87 8.38
C GLU A 68 4.43 15.87 7.66
N GLU A 69 5.31 14.92 7.98
CA GLU A 69 6.64 14.85 7.37
C GLU A 69 6.60 14.41 5.90
N ILE A 70 5.74 13.44 5.55
CA ILE A 70 5.62 12.97 4.16
C ILE A 70 4.72 13.85 3.31
N ARG A 71 4.02 14.84 3.89
CA ARG A 71 3.09 15.73 3.17
C ARG A 71 3.67 16.35 1.90
N PRO A 72 4.92 16.88 1.89
CA PRO A 72 5.51 17.44 0.67
C PRO A 72 5.63 16.41 -0.46
N VAL A 73 5.75 15.14 -0.12
CA VAL A 73 5.82 14.02 -1.08
C VAL A 73 4.43 13.61 -1.54
N LEU A 74 3.44 13.61 -0.63
CA LEU A 74 2.04 13.34 -0.98
C LEU A 74 1.46 14.40 -1.93
N GLU A 75 1.93 15.65 -1.84
CA GLU A 75 1.43 16.77 -2.65
C GLU A 75 2.08 16.86 -4.05
N LEU A 76 3.05 16.00 -4.36
CA LEU A 76 3.63 15.88 -5.69
C LEU A 76 2.55 15.52 -6.72
N GLU A 77 2.50 16.21 -7.87
CA GLU A 77 1.51 15.94 -8.96
C GLU A 77 1.58 14.52 -9.52
N VAL A 78 2.72 13.90 -9.31
CA VAL A 78 3.13 12.61 -9.84
C VAL A 78 2.97 11.46 -8.83
N PHE A 79 2.50 11.81 -7.63
CA PHE A 79 2.29 10.86 -6.54
C PHE A 79 1.21 9.87 -6.94
N ILE A 80 1.51 8.59 -6.78
CA ILE A 80 0.58 7.51 -7.13
C ILE A 80 -0.04 7.00 -5.85
N GLN A 81 0.78 6.52 -4.91
CA GLN A 81 0.30 5.98 -3.66
C GLN A 81 1.41 5.86 -2.61
N ALA A 82 1.02 5.72 -1.35
CA ALA A 82 1.88 5.33 -0.25
C ALA A 82 1.11 4.46 0.73
N TRP A 83 1.81 3.59 1.45
CA TRP A 83 1.23 2.80 2.51
C TRP A 83 2.23 2.53 3.64
N ILE A 84 1.69 2.33 4.83
CA ILE A 84 2.44 1.78 5.96
C ILE A 84 2.53 0.26 5.76
N SER A 85 3.74 -0.27 5.53
CA SER A 85 3.96 -1.71 5.52
C SER A 85 4.01 -2.22 6.95
N ASP A 86 3.08 -3.12 7.26
CA ASP A 86 3.03 -3.82 8.51
C ASP A 86 3.13 -5.31 8.18
N VAL A 87 4.25 -5.92 8.53
CA VAL A 87 4.57 -7.30 8.15
C VAL A 87 3.47 -8.27 8.57
N GLU A 88 2.88 -8.09 9.75
CA GLU A 88 1.80 -8.97 10.21
C GLU A 88 0.52 -8.70 9.44
N TYR A 89 0.18 -7.42 9.23
CA TYR A 89 -0.98 -7.02 8.46
C TYR A 89 -0.93 -7.52 7.02
N ASP A 90 0.18 -7.26 6.35
CA ASP A 90 0.43 -7.59 4.94
C ASP A 90 0.42 -9.11 4.75
N PHE A 91 1.02 -9.86 5.68
CA PHE A 91 1.02 -11.31 5.65
C PHE A 91 -0.41 -11.88 5.71
N TRP A 92 -1.18 -11.50 6.74
CA TRP A 92 -2.51 -12.09 6.94
C TRP A 92 -3.52 -11.67 5.88
N GLN A 93 -3.43 -10.44 5.38
CA GLN A 93 -4.33 -9.95 4.34
C GLN A 93 -4.08 -10.60 2.96
N ASN A 94 -2.89 -11.16 2.75
CA ASN A 94 -2.51 -11.89 1.54
C ASN A 94 -2.40 -13.41 1.75
N ALA A 95 -2.81 -13.93 2.91
CA ALA A 95 -2.77 -15.35 3.20
C ALA A 95 -3.78 -16.12 2.34
N THR A 96 -3.29 -17.08 1.56
CA THR A 96 -4.10 -17.97 0.72
C THR A 96 -4.22 -19.37 1.29
N ASP A 97 -3.34 -19.77 2.21
CA ASP A 97 -3.32 -21.10 2.82
C ASP A 97 -4.30 -21.18 4.00
N PRO A 98 -5.39 -21.97 3.90
CA PRO A 98 -6.35 -22.10 4.98
C PRO A 98 -5.77 -22.78 6.23
N LEU A 99 -4.90 -23.78 6.05
CA LEU A 99 -4.35 -24.57 7.16
C LEU A 99 -3.46 -23.69 8.04
N GLY A 100 -2.61 -22.86 7.43
CA GLY A 100 -1.78 -21.90 8.15
C GLY A 100 -2.58 -20.88 8.98
N CYS A 101 -3.79 -20.52 8.55
CA CYS A 101 -4.68 -19.68 9.34
C CYS A 101 -5.30 -20.43 10.53
N GLU A 102 -5.78 -21.65 10.32
CA GLU A 102 -6.39 -22.47 11.38
C GLU A 102 -5.40 -22.84 12.49
N ASP A 103 -4.15 -23.16 12.13
CA ASP A 103 -3.09 -23.55 13.07
C ASP A 103 -2.77 -22.45 14.10
N VAL A 104 -2.96 -21.18 13.75
CA VAL A 104 -2.79 -20.04 14.65
C VAL A 104 -4.10 -19.56 15.28
N GLY A 105 -5.19 -20.33 15.10
CA GLY A 105 -6.50 -20.05 15.67
C GLY A 105 -7.30 -18.95 14.97
N ARG A 106 -7.00 -18.63 13.70
CA ARG A 106 -7.81 -17.69 12.91
C ARG A 106 -9.00 -18.42 12.29
N SER A 107 -10.16 -17.78 12.34
CA SER A 107 -11.40 -18.31 11.77
C SER A 107 -11.42 -18.15 10.25
N LEU A 108 -11.79 -19.21 9.54
CA LEU A 108 -12.06 -19.18 8.09
C LEU A 108 -13.54 -18.86 7.77
N LEU A 109 -14.40 -18.73 8.77
CA LEU A 109 -15.83 -18.48 8.58
C LEU A 109 -16.06 -17.15 7.84
N GLY A 110 -16.79 -17.20 6.73
CA GLY A 110 -17.12 -16.04 5.90
C GLY A 110 -16.10 -15.73 4.81
N LEU A 111 -14.99 -16.49 4.72
CA LEU A 111 -14.01 -16.32 3.66
C LEU A 111 -14.43 -17.05 2.39
N SER A 112 -14.24 -16.38 1.25
CA SER A 112 -14.40 -17.00 -0.06
C SER A 112 -13.25 -17.98 -0.30
N MET A 113 -13.55 -19.11 -0.93
CA MET A 113 -12.58 -20.17 -1.22
C MET A 113 -12.57 -20.46 -2.71
N ARG A 114 -11.40 -20.75 -3.27
CA ARG A 114 -11.23 -21.13 -4.68
C ARG A 114 -10.33 -22.35 -4.83
N SER A 115 -10.47 -23.10 -5.92
CA SER A 115 -9.51 -24.14 -6.27
C SER A 115 -8.21 -23.52 -6.79
N ASN A 116 -7.07 -24.13 -6.44
CA ASN A 116 -5.75 -23.77 -6.97
C ASN A 116 -5.54 -24.17 -8.45
N GLY A 117 -6.48 -24.92 -9.04
CA GLY A 117 -6.44 -25.35 -10.45
C GLY A 117 -5.38 -26.40 -10.77
N LEU A 118 -4.72 -26.99 -9.77
CA LEU A 118 -3.77 -28.07 -9.96
C LEU A 118 -4.48 -29.42 -10.15
N PRO A 119 -3.90 -30.38 -10.87
CA PRO A 119 -4.47 -31.72 -11.00
C PRO A 119 -4.31 -32.54 -9.70
N PRO A 120 -5.17 -33.54 -9.47
CA PRO A 120 -5.01 -34.45 -8.34
C PRO A 120 -3.64 -35.16 -8.32
N PRO A 121 -3.02 -35.39 -7.15
CA PRO A 121 -3.52 -35.11 -5.78
C PRO A 121 -3.09 -33.73 -5.23
N LEU A 122 -2.65 -32.81 -6.10
CA LEU A 122 -2.19 -31.47 -5.71
C LEU A 122 -3.33 -30.45 -5.70
N ASP A 123 -4.55 -30.87 -6.04
CA ASP A 123 -5.73 -30.02 -5.99
C ASP A 123 -6.06 -29.67 -4.54
N GLN A 124 -6.17 -28.37 -4.26
CA GLN A 124 -6.50 -27.88 -2.92
C GLN A 124 -7.40 -26.65 -3.01
N MET A 125 -8.10 -26.38 -1.90
CA MET A 125 -8.86 -25.14 -1.72
C MET A 125 -7.93 -24.11 -1.07
N GLU A 126 -7.94 -22.90 -1.63
CA GLU A 126 -7.22 -21.74 -1.13
C GLU A 126 -8.22 -20.64 -0.78
N ILE A 127 -7.84 -19.78 0.17
CA ILE A 127 -8.60 -18.57 0.46
C ILE A 127 -8.54 -17.66 -0.79
N ASP A 128 -9.71 -17.28 -1.29
CA ASP A 128 -9.83 -16.40 -2.44
C ASP A 128 -9.64 -14.94 -2.03
N ILE A 129 -8.41 -14.47 -2.16
CA ILE A 129 -8.03 -13.07 -1.92
C ILE A 129 -8.23 -12.17 -3.15
N SER A 130 -8.87 -12.66 -4.23
CA SER A 130 -9.05 -11.86 -5.45
C SER A 130 -9.91 -10.61 -5.23
N GLY A 131 -10.83 -10.67 -4.25
CA GLY A 131 -11.64 -9.54 -3.80
C GLY A 131 -10.94 -8.60 -2.82
N ASN A 132 -9.77 -8.97 -2.27
CA ASN A 132 -9.07 -8.16 -1.27
C ASN A 132 -8.60 -6.83 -1.90
N PRO A 133 -9.10 -5.67 -1.44
CA PRO A 133 -8.68 -4.38 -1.97
C PRO A 133 -7.20 -4.19 -1.62
N GLY A 134 -6.33 -4.14 -2.64
CA GLY A 134 -4.89 -3.91 -2.50
C GLY A 134 -4.03 -5.15 -2.18
N ARG A 135 -4.43 -6.36 -2.60
CA ARG A 135 -3.52 -7.54 -2.56
C ARG A 135 -2.15 -7.20 -3.17
N ASN A 136 -1.06 -7.74 -2.61
CA ASN A 136 0.30 -7.40 -3.04
C ASN A 136 0.60 -7.89 -4.47
N VAL A 137 0.34 -7.05 -5.45
CA VAL A 137 0.54 -7.34 -6.88
C VAL A 137 1.26 -6.20 -7.56
N LEU A 138 2.44 -6.49 -8.12
CA LEU A 138 3.15 -5.57 -8.99
C LEU A 138 2.41 -5.44 -10.32
N ARG A 139 2.06 -4.21 -10.70
CA ARG A 139 1.40 -3.86 -11.96
C ARG A 139 2.24 -2.88 -12.75
N GLN A 140 1.94 -2.71 -14.04
CA GLN A 140 2.61 -1.69 -14.83
C GLN A 140 2.26 -0.31 -14.26
N GLY A 141 3.25 0.40 -13.73
CA GLY A 141 3.14 1.74 -13.20
C GLY A 141 2.58 1.84 -11.78
N TYR A 142 2.16 0.76 -11.12
CA TYR A 142 1.71 0.88 -9.73
C TYR A 142 1.79 -0.46 -9.02
N VAL A 143 1.67 -0.44 -7.70
CA VAL A 143 1.55 -1.64 -6.88
C VAL A 143 0.12 -1.74 -6.36
N GLU A 144 -0.55 -2.87 -6.52
CA GLU A 144 -1.69 -3.14 -5.64
C GLU A 144 -1.07 -3.49 -4.29
N ALA A 145 -1.26 -2.63 -3.28
CA ALA A 145 -0.74 -2.85 -1.94
C ALA A 145 -1.79 -2.50 -0.89
N ILE A 146 -1.68 -3.17 0.25
CA ILE A 146 -2.45 -2.90 1.44
C ILE A 146 -1.47 -2.39 2.49
N GLY A 147 -1.87 -1.36 3.20
CA GLY A 147 -1.27 -0.99 4.47
C GLY A 147 -2.36 -0.63 5.47
N SER A 148 -2.01 -0.64 6.75
CA SER A 148 -2.92 -0.23 7.81
C SER A 148 -3.39 1.23 7.65
N THR A 149 -2.53 2.07 7.08
CA THR A 149 -2.84 3.40 6.57
C THR A 149 -2.25 3.52 5.17
N MET A 150 -3.02 4.11 4.26
CA MET A 150 -2.65 4.33 2.87
C MET A 150 -3.04 5.74 2.43
N TRP A 151 -2.31 6.26 1.46
CA TRP A 151 -2.59 7.52 0.79
C TRP A 151 -2.61 7.25 -0.71
N LEU A 152 -3.71 7.58 -1.38
CA LEU A 152 -3.93 7.29 -2.79
C LEU A 152 -4.04 8.60 -3.56
N GLY A 153 -3.18 8.79 -4.56
CA GLY A 153 -3.19 9.94 -5.47
C GLY A 153 -4.11 9.71 -6.67
N ASP A 154 -4.41 10.78 -7.39
CA ASP A 154 -5.30 10.72 -8.55
C ASP A 154 -4.75 9.83 -9.68
N LEU A 155 -3.43 9.80 -9.86
CA LEU A 155 -2.76 8.97 -10.86
C LEU A 155 -2.95 7.46 -10.63
N LEU A 156 -3.17 7.02 -9.38
CA LEU A 156 -3.50 5.62 -9.12
C LEU A 156 -4.81 5.24 -9.81
N TRP A 157 -5.83 6.09 -9.71
CA TRP A 157 -7.15 5.81 -10.28
C TRP A 157 -7.11 5.79 -11.81
N GLU A 158 -6.31 6.67 -12.42
CA GLU A 158 -6.03 6.65 -13.85
C GLU A 158 -5.36 5.33 -14.29
N ARG A 159 -4.35 4.86 -13.53
CA ARG A 159 -3.60 3.62 -13.84
C ARG A 159 -4.42 2.35 -13.61
N VAL A 160 -5.23 2.32 -12.55
CA VAL A 160 -6.16 1.21 -12.25
C VAL A 160 -7.32 1.19 -13.25
N GLY A 161 -7.60 2.31 -13.93
CA GLY A 161 -8.73 2.44 -14.85
C GLY A 161 -10.07 2.46 -14.11
N ALA A 162 -10.11 3.03 -12.91
CA ALA A 162 -11.29 3.06 -12.05
C ALA A 162 -11.71 4.49 -11.72
N ASP A 163 -13.02 4.71 -11.61
CA ASP A 163 -13.56 5.96 -11.12
C ASP A 163 -13.34 6.08 -9.60
N ARG A 164 -12.71 7.18 -9.17
CA ARG A 164 -12.36 7.46 -7.76
C ARG A 164 -13.57 7.38 -6.85
N LEU A 165 -14.70 7.97 -7.24
CA LEU A 165 -15.92 7.99 -6.41
C LEU A 165 -16.47 6.58 -6.19
N SER A 166 -16.55 5.79 -7.27
CA SER A 166 -17.01 4.40 -7.23
C SER A 166 -16.14 3.53 -6.31
N LYS A 167 -14.82 3.76 -6.28
CA LYS A 167 -13.89 3.03 -5.42
C LYS A 167 -13.93 3.51 -3.97
N ASN A 168 -14.18 4.79 -3.71
CA ASN A 168 -14.38 5.30 -2.35
C ASN A 168 -15.56 4.61 -1.68
N SER A 169 -16.72 4.55 -2.35
CA SER A 169 -17.88 3.85 -1.81
C SER A 169 -17.63 2.35 -1.60
N LEU A 170 -16.83 1.72 -2.47
CA LEU A 170 -16.42 0.32 -2.28
C LEU A 170 -15.57 0.17 -1.01
N LEU A 171 -14.56 1.03 -0.81
CA LEU A 171 -13.71 1.00 0.38
C LEU A 171 -14.53 1.20 1.66
N GLU A 172 -15.41 2.18 1.68
CA GLU A 172 -16.31 2.42 2.82
C GLU A 172 -17.23 1.22 3.10
N SER A 173 -17.78 0.58 2.06
CA SER A 173 -18.61 -0.62 2.20
C SER A 173 -17.84 -1.82 2.78
N HIS A 174 -16.52 -1.88 2.60
CA HIS A 174 -15.64 -2.89 3.18
C HIS A 174 -15.11 -2.48 4.57
N GLY A 175 -15.65 -1.40 5.17
CA GLY A 175 -15.33 -0.97 6.52
C GLY A 175 -14.04 -0.15 6.65
N PHE A 176 -13.46 0.32 5.55
CA PHE A 176 -12.34 1.24 5.57
C PHE A 176 -12.82 2.65 5.95
N LYS A 177 -12.02 3.37 6.72
CA LYS A 177 -12.23 4.80 6.97
C LYS A 177 -11.54 5.58 5.88
N VAL A 178 -12.29 6.42 5.19
CA VAL A 178 -11.80 7.21 4.07
C VAL A 178 -11.83 8.69 4.45
N HIS A 179 -10.73 9.39 4.22
CA HIS A 179 -10.57 10.83 4.49
C HIS A 179 -9.99 11.52 3.26
N GLU A 180 -10.62 12.61 2.82
CA GLU A 180 -10.06 13.43 1.74
C GLU A 180 -9.08 14.47 2.30
N LEU A 181 -7.87 14.48 1.75
CA LEU A 181 -6.79 15.41 2.05
C LEU A 181 -6.41 16.14 0.75
N GLY A 182 -7.30 17.01 0.28
CA GLY A 182 -7.15 17.67 -1.02
C GLY A 182 -7.22 16.66 -2.18
N LYS A 183 -6.15 16.55 -2.98
CA LYS A 183 -6.05 15.58 -4.08
C LYS A 183 -5.78 14.16 -3.61
N ILE A 184 -5.40 13.98 -2.35
CA ILE A 184 -5.05 12.67 -1.79
C ILE A 184 -6.23 12.08 -1.04
N LEU A 185 -6.44 10.79 -1.25
CA LEU A 185 -7.38 9.99 -0.48
C LEU A 185 -6.61 9.20 0.59
N LYS A 186 -6.81 9.53 1.86
CA LYS A 186 -6.29 8.74 2.96
C LYS A 186 -7.28 7.62 3.30
N VAL A 187 -6.80 6.40 3.30
CA VAL A 187 -7.56 5.19 3.61
C VAL A 187 -6.94 4.54 4.84
N ILE A 188 -7.73 4.37 5.88
CA ILE A 188 -7.30 3.72 7.12
C ILE A 188 -8.12 2.46 7.29
N THR A 189 -7.43 1.34 7.43
CA THR A 189 -8.09 0.05 7.66
C THR A 189 -8.60 0.00 9.10
N SER A 190 -9.75 -0.62 9.32
CA SER A 190 -10.14 -0.91 10.70
C SER A 190 -9.25 -2.03 11.24
N LYS A 191 -8.98 -2.03 12.56
CA LYS A 191 -8.24 -3.13 13.23
C LYS A 191 -8.88 -4.52 13.01
N ASN A 192 -10.12 -4.56 12.51
CA ASN A 192 -10.89 -5.77 12.26
C ASN A 192 -10.85 -6.23 10.80
N ILE A 193 -10.17 -5.51 9.89
CA ILE A 193 -10.03 -5.93 8.49
C ILE A 193 -8.86 -6.90 8.41
N PHE A 194 -9.11 -8.16 8.77
CA PHE A 194 -8.27 -9.29 8.42
C PHE A 194 -9.14 -10.27 7.65
N LEU A 195 -8.88 -10.39 6.35
CA LEU A 195 -9.61 -11.24 5.40
C LEU A 195 -11.11 -10.87 5.31
N ILE A 196 -11.55 -10.45 4.12
CA ILE A 196 -12.89 -9.89 3.89
C ILE A 196 -13.97 -10.84 4.40
N ILE A 197 -14.68 -10.41 5.45
CA ILE A 197 -16.02 -10.92 5.76
C ILE A 197 -16.94 -10.31 4.70
N GLN A 198 -17.34 -11.06 3.69
CA GLN A 198 -18.50 -10.66 2.90
C GLN A 198 -19.76 -11.01 3.70
N PRO A 199 -20.74 -10.09 3.82
CA PRO A 199 -22.05 -10.40 4.39
C PRO A 199 -22.83 -11.42 3.54
#